data_AF-A0A0T9A354-F1
#
_entry.id   AF-A0A0T9A354-F1
#
_cell.length_a   1.000
_cell.length_b   1.000
_cell.length_c   1.000
_cell.angle_alpha   90.00
_cell.angle_beta   90.00
_cell.angle_gamma   90.00
#
_symmetry.space_group_name_H-M   'P 1'
#
loop_
_entity.id
_entity.type
_entity.pdbx_description
1 polymer ?
#
loop_
_entity_poly.entity_id
_entity_poly.type
_entity_poly.pdbx_seq_one_letter_code
_entity_poly.pdbx_strand_id
1 'polypeptide(L)'
;MRQIEKESLKVDNKSIRKLLILTRLFDSNLFFQLLFGQCYYNKHRREHQKVGTSEEIVQDIVNIIIKEAPRLANVNLETYYPDEYMSNTLKQLLLFREEFIKNILNGVDVDETVVIENDFVEELENFLKENDLLDFSNSIFFQLSGDKVIVNNIYPGYLAYFNRFLTFYPKIFAIKEVGEYIDFLNFEKRIADMFYCWGFNANSRVLTAEKIIEIPNHQINAKYIKKVIKMSELLFGVDSNNRIRLLNNRRELIKTIFQGSVIKSAIPALAATLDTISNSGSFQISLSKQIINNLVLSGKDKVTIPRIELDNVVLSRQKIIVSVSYINDFLDLRFPDKIEYILNFLEGSGFNTKVMVYFGKIVEEDKNYFVNLEKPQYFDFTSILFNKLFFKELNKFDYMVIEELIPNLDEDVMMTEYIKEYTE
;
A
#
# COMPACT_ATOMS: atom_id res chain seq x y z
N MET A 1 2.33 9.22 27.33
CA MET A 1 1.87 10.60 27.05
C MET A 1 3.06 11.50 26.73
N ARG A 2 3.87 11.95 27.71
CA ARG A 2 5.02 12.84 27.44
C ARG A 2 6.09 12.32 26.46
N GLN A 3 6.32 11.01 26.39
CA GLN A 3 7.27 10.40 25.44
C GLN A 3 6.70 10.33 24.02
N ILE A 4 5.47 9.83 23.88
CA ILE A 4 4.72 9.79 22.61
C ILE A 4 4.55 11.20 22.02
N GLU A 5 4.26 12.22 22.85
CA GLU A 5 4.18 13.61 22.40
C GLU A 5 5.52 14.10 21.84
N LYS A 6 6.64 13.83 22.53
CA LYS A 6 7.99 14.17 22.04
C LYS A 6 8.36 13.42 20.76
N GLU A 7 7.97 12.16 20.62
CA GLU A 7 8.24 11.33 19.43
C GLU A 7 7.35 11.73 18.24
N SER A 8 6.10 12.13 18.49
CA SER A 8 5.19 12.65 17.46
C SER A 8 5.67 13.95 16.83
N LEU A 9 6.38 14.79 17.61
CA LEU A 9 7.01 16.03 17.15
C LEU A 9 8.25 15.82 16.27
N LYS A 10 8.82 14.60 16.26
CA LYS A 10 9.96 14.26 15.38
C LYS A 10 9.54 13.95 13.94
N VAL A 11 8.25 13.72 13.71
CA VAL A 11 7.72 13.42 12.37
C VAL A 11 7.41 14.74 11.66
N ASP A 12 8.28 15.15 10.73
CA ASP A 12 8.02 16.33 9.90
C ASP A 12 6.80 16.07 8.99
N ASN A 13 5.71 16.77 9.26
CA ASN A 13 4.49 16.67 8.48
C ASN A 13 4.71 17.05 7.00
N LYS A 14 5.70 17.89 6.69
CA LYS A 14 6.01 18.27 5.30
C LYS A 14 6.58 17.09 4.52
N SER A 15 7.57 16.41 5.07
CA SER A 15 8.17 15.22 4.43
C SER A 15 7.18 14.06 4.33
N ILE A 16 6.32 13.87 5.34
CA ILE A 16 5.26 12.88 5.25
C ILE A 16 4.23 13.22 4.17
N ARG A 17 3.86 14.49 4.01
CA ARG A 17 2.96 14.88 2.93
C ARG A 17 3.56 14.62 1.54
N LYS A 18 4.85 14.93 1.35
CA LYS A 18 5.58 14.58 0.12
C LYS A 18 5.59 13.06 -0.15
N LEU A 19 5.80 12.26 0.89
CA LEU A 19 5.67 10.79 0.81
C LEU A 19 4.27 10.39 0.33
N LEU A 20 3.21 10.98 0.88
CA LEU A 20 1.83 10.69 0.49
C LEU A 20 1.54 11.07 -0.97
N ILE A 21 2.12 12.16 -1.46
CA ILE A 21 2.09 12.52 -2.88
C ILE A 21 2.74 11.43 -3.74
N LEU A 22 3.93 10.95 -3.37
CA LEU A 22 4.62 9.86 -4.08
C LEU A 22 3.81 8.56 -4.09
N THR A 23 3.06 8.26 -3.02
CA THR A 23 2.26 7.03 -2.97
C THR A 23 1.22 6.94 -4.08
N ARG A 24 0.79 8.08 -4.64
CA ARG A 24 -0.18 8.14 -5.73
C ARG A 24 0.32 7.49 -7.01
N LEU A 25 1.63 7.41 -7.22
CA LEU A 25 2.24 6.71 -8.36
C LEU A 25 1.98 5.20 -8.34
N PHE A 26 1.63 4.65 -7.18
CA PHE A 26 1.51 3.20 -6.94
C PHE A 26 0.15 2.83 -6.34
N ASP A 27 -0.80 3.77 -6.32
CA ASP A 27 -2.12 3.58 -5.74
C ASP A 27 -3.01 2.77 -6.71
N SER A 28 -3.08 1.45 -6.51
CA SER A 28 -3.90 0.56 -7.34
C SER A 28 -5.37 0.99 -7.45
N ASN A 29 -5.92 1.63 -6.40
CA ASN A 29 -7.31 2.07 -6.43
C ASN A 29 -7.46 3.32 -7.31
N LEU A 30 -6.51 4.25 -7.29
CA LEU A 30 -6.51 5.40 -8.19
C LEU A 30 -6.41 4.94 -9.66
N PHE A 31 -5.50 4.01 -9.95
CA PHE A 31 -5.36 3.43 -11.28
C PHE A 31 -6.64 2.74 -11.73
N PHE A 32 -7.26 1.95 -10.83
CA PHE A 32 -8.58 1.38 -11.07
C PHE A 32 -9.61 2.47 -11.37
N GLN A 33 -9.65 3.54 -10.59
CA GLN A 33 -10.65 4.59 -10.75
C GLN A 33 -10.55 5.30 -12.12
N LEU A 34 -9.33 5.57 -12.58
CA LEU A 34 -9.07 6.22 -13.87
C LEU A 34 -9.34 5.26 -15.05
N LEU A 35 -8.87 4.02 -14.96
CA LEU A 35 -9.10 3.03 -16.01
C LEU A 35 -10.58 2.70 -16.14
N PHE A 36 -11.23 2.42 -15.01
CA PHE A 36 -12.65 2.11 -14.98
C PHE A 36 -13.49 3.28 -15.50
N GLY A 37 -13.21 4.50 -15.05
CA GLY A 37 -13.96 5.68 -15.50
C GLY A 37 -13.80 5.93 -17.00
N GLN A 38 -12.61 5.70 -17.57
CA GLN A 38 -12.40 5.76 -19.03
C GLN A 38 -13.20 4.69 -19.78
N CYS A 39 -13.18 3.43 -19.32
CA CYS A 39 -13.96 2.35 -19.93
C CYS A 39 -15.46 2.64 -19.86
N TYR A 40 -15.92 3.12 -18.71
CA TYR A 40 -17.31 3.50 -18.47
C TYR A 40 -17.75 4.64 -19.40
N TYR A 41 -16.95 5.71 -19.49
CA TYR A 41 -17.22 6.85 -20.35
C TYR A 41 -17.30 6.43 -21.83
N ASN A 42 -16.35 5.62 -22.30
CA ASN A 42 -16.33 5.14 -23.69
C ASN A 42 -17.58 4.33 -24.06
N LYS A 43 -18.06 3.49 -23.13
CA LYS A 43 -19.23 2.64 -23.35
C LYS A 43 -20.54 3.41 -23.29
N HIS A 44 -20.71 4.26 -22.28
CA HIS A 44 -22.00 4.89 -22.00
C HIS A 44 -22.15 6.28 -22.60
N ARG A 45 -21.05 6.95 -22.99
CA ARG A 45 -21.00 8.33 -23.52
C ARG A 45 -21.86 9.32 -22.73
N ARG A 46 -21.96 9.11 -21.42
CA ARG A 46 -22.79 9.89 -20.48
C ARG A 46 -22.00 10.13 -19.21
N GLU A 47 -22.13 11.33 -18.66
CA GLU A 47 -21.43 11.75 -17.45
C GLU A 47 -21.94 11.04 -16.18
N HIS A 48 -23.20 10.56 -16.16
CA HIS A 48 -23.84 10.00 -14.96
C HIS A 48 -24.87 8.89 -15.26
N GLN A 49 -24.87 7.78 -14.49
CA GLN A 49 -25.98 6.80 -14.45
C GLN A 49 -26.21 6.21 -13.04
N LYS A 50 -27.43 5.77 -12.75
CA LYS A 50 -27.81 5.18 -11.45
C LYS A 50 -27.22 3.78 -11.28
N VAL A 51 -26.63 3.47 -10.13
CA VAL A 51 -26.05 2.15 -9.80
C VAL A 51 -27.13 1.05 -9.74
N GLY A 52 -28.36 1.40 -9.38
CA GLY A 52 -29.40 0.43 -9.03
C GLY A 52 -30.65 0.40 -9.90
N THR A 53 -30.62 0.88 -11.14
CA THR A 53 -31.80 0.79 -12.04
C THR A 53 -31.76 -0.40 -13.00
N SER A 54 -30.65 -1.10 -13.17
CA SER A 54 -30.56 -2.31 -14.01
C SER A 54 -29.45 -3.25 -13.52
N GLU A 55 -29.73 -4.56 -13.51
CA GLU A 55 -28.72 -5.62 -13.37
C GLU A 55 -27.56 -5.43 -14.38
N GLU A 56 -27.85 -4.79 -15.52
CA GLU A 56 -26.89 -4.45 -16.57
C GLU A 56 -25.73 -3.57 -16.08
N ILE A 57 -25.94 -2.60 -15.18
CA ILE A 57 -24.85 -1.72 -14.72
C ILE A 57 -23.90 -2.48 -13.79
N VAL A 58 -24.45 -3.33 -12.90
CA VAL A 58 -23.65 -4.23 -12.06
C VAL A 58 -22.90 -5.23 -12.93
N GLN A 59 -23.57 -5.82 -13.92
CA GLN A 59 -22.95 -6.74 -14.88
C GLN A 59 -21.84 -6.05 -15.69
N ASP A 60 -22.04 -4.80 -16.11
CA ASP A 60 -21.06 -4.01 -16.85
C ASP A 60 -19.83 -3.70 -16.00
N ILE A 61 -20.02 -3.37 -14.72
CA ILE A 61 -18.92 -3.17 -13.77
C ILE A 61 -18.13 -4.47 -13.60
N VAL A 62 -18.82 -5.58 -13.38
CA VAL A 62 -18.19 -6.90 -13.22
C VAL A 62 -17.44 -7.28 -14.50
N ASN A 63 -18.02 -7.03 -15.67
CA ASN A 63 -17.37 -7.32 -16.96
C ASN A 63 -16.12 -6.47 -17.18
N ILE A 64 -16.15 -5.17 -16.85
CA ILE A 64 -14.96 -4.30 -16.91
C ILE A 64 -13.91 -4.79 -15.92
N ILE A 65 -14.29 -5.12 -14.68
CA ILE A 65 -13.37 -5.67 -13.68
C ILE A 65 -12.74 -6.96 -14.19
N ILE A 66 -13.51 -7.92 -14.68
CA ILE A 66 -12.97 -9.20 -15.19
C ILE A 66 -12.02 -8.96 -16.37
N LYS A 67 -12.40 -8.07 -17.29
CA LYS A 67 -11.58 -7.77 -18.47
C LYS A 67 -10.27 -7.07 -18.12
N GLU A 68 -10.31 -6.12 -17.18
CA GLU A 68 -9.17 -5.27 -16.83
C GLU A 68 -8.41 -5.77 -15.58
N ALA A 69 -8.92 -6.77 -14.86
CA ALA A 69 -8.28 -7.33 -13.67
C ALA A 69 -6.84 -7.81 -13.91
N PRO A 70 -6.53 -8.53 -15.02
CA PRO A 70 -5.13 -8.88 -15.32
C PRO A 70 -4.24 -7.64 -15.46
N ARG A 71 -4.74 -6.59 -16.12
CA ARG A 71 -4.00 -5.33 -16.29
C ARG A 71 -3.77 -4.66 -14.93
N LEU A 72 -4.78 -4.58 -14.08
CA LEU A 72 -4.69 -3.97 -12.75
C LEU A 72 -3.81 -4.75 -11.78
N ALA A 73 -3.84 -6.09 -11.85
CA ALA A 73 -2.97 -6.95 -11.05
C ALA A 73 -1.50 -6.74 -11.41
N ASN A 74 -1.21 -6.56 -12.70
CA ASN A 74 0.16 -6.39 -13.20
C ASN A 74 0.71 -4.97 -13.03
N VAL A 75 -0.14 -3.95 -12.93
CA VAL A 75 0.31 -2.55 -12.78
C VAL A 75 1.33 -2.43 -11.65
N ASN A 76 1.23 -3.18 -10.55
CA ASN A 76 2.18 -3.12 -9.43
C ASN A 76 3.31 -4.17 -9.46
N LEU A 77 3.38 -4.99 -10.52
CA LEU A 77 4.33 -6.11 -10.62
C LEU A 77 5.40 -5.90 -11.69
N GLU A 78 5.12 -5.10 -12.72
CA GLU A 78 6.01 -4.86 -13.86
C GLU A 78 5.92 -3.40 -14.33
N THR A 79 6.86 -3.00 -15.20
CA THR A 79 6.77 -1.73 -15.93
C THR A 79 5.56 -1.77 -16.86
N TYR A 80 4.72 -0.75 -16.78
CA TYR A 80 3.45 -0.71 -17.49
C TYR A 80 3.37 0.48 -18.43
N TYR A 81 3.26 0.22 -19.73
CA TYR A 81 3.31 1.27 -20.74
C TYR A 81 1.92 1.83 -21.09
N PRO A 82 1.81 3.16 -21.30
CA PRO A 82 0.63 3.81 -21.85
C PRO A 82 0.09 3.13 -23.12
N ASP A 83 -1.21 2.82 -23.16
CA ASP A 83 -1.89 2.34 -24.38
C ASP A 83 -2.85 3.39 -24.97
N GLU A 84 -3.30 3.19 -26.21
CA GLU A 84 -4.16 4.16 -26.91
C GLU A 84 -5.52 4.38 -26.22
N TYR A 85 -6.00 3.42 -25.42
CA TYR A 85 -7.31 3.43 -24.77
C TYR A 85 -7.32 4.14 -23.42
N MET A 86 -6.16 4.49 -22.86
CA MET A 86 -6.02 5.20 -21.59
C MET A 86 -6.25 6.70 -21.72
N SER A 87 -6.82 7.30 -20.66
CA SER A 87 -6.94 8.75 -20.52
C SER A 87 -5.56 9.41 -20.43
N ASN A 88 -5.44 10.67 -20.88
CA ASN A 88 -4.19 11.41 -20.79
C ASN A 88 -3.67 11.50 -19.35
N THR A 89 -4.57 11.68 -18.37
CA THR A 89 -4.23 11.69 -16.95
C THR A 89 -3.59 10.38 -16.49
N LEU A 90 -4.15 9.23 -16.87
CA LEU A 90 -3.56 7.93 -16.52
C LEU A 90 -2.20 7.71 -17.20
N LYS A 91 -2.07 8.12 -18.47
CA LYS A 91 -0.79 8.04 -19.21
C LYS A 91 0.30 8.85 -18.53
N GLN A 92 0.00 10.10 -18.15
CA GLN A 92 0.97 10.96 -17.47
C GLN A 92 1.35 10.41 -16.08
N LEU A 93 0.39 9.88 -15.31
CA LEU A 93 0.68 9.24 -14.03
C LEU A 93 1.62 8.02 -14.18
N LEU A 94 1.43 7.22 -15.23
CA LEU A 94 2.33 6.12 -15.56
C LEU A 94 3.73 6.59 -15.94
N LEU A 95 3.85 7.68 -16.70
CA LEU A 95 5.16 8.24 -17.06
C LEU A 95 5.93 8.72 -15.82
N PHE A 96 5.29 9.45 -14.90
CA PHE A 96 5.92 9.82 -13.63
C PHE A 96 6.40 8.60 -12.84
N ARG A 97 5.60 7.53 -12.82
CA ARG A 97 5.96 6.30 -12.14
C ARG A 97 7.17 5.63 -12.77
N GLU A 98 7.22 5.52 -14.09
CA GLU A 98 8.35 4.91 -14.80
C GLU A 98 9.62 5.75 -14.63
N GLU A 99 9.51 7.07 -14.64
CA GLU A 99 10.63 7.97 -14.32
C GLU A 99 11.15 7.72 -12.89
N PHE A 100 10.24 7.64 -11.91
CA PHE A 100 10.60 7.33 -10.53
C PHE A 100 11.32 5.98 -10.39
N ILE A 101 10.79 4.93 -11.01
CA ILE A 101 11.40 3.59 -10.99
C ILE A 101 12.76 3.60 -11.69
N LYS A 102 12.88 4.25 -12.85
CA LYS A 102 14.13 4.36 -13.59
C LYS A 102 15.21 5.06 -12.76
N ASN A 103 14.87 6.14 -12.06
CA ASN A 103 15.81 6.84 -11.19
C ASN A 103 16.35 5.93 -10.08
N ILE A 104 15.51 5.09 -9.49
CA ILE A 104 15.95 4.09 -8.49
C ILE A 104 16.83 3.01 -9.14
N LEU A 105 16.43 2.49 -10.30
CA LEU A 105 17.19 1.45 -11.00
C LEU A 105 18.58 1.91 -11.45
N ASN A 106 18.77 3.20 -11.71
CA ASN A 106 20.08 3.77 -12.05
C ASN A 106 21.08 3.69 -10.87
N GLY A 107 20.60 3.68 -9.62
CA GLY A 107 21.45 3.56 -8.43
C GLY A 107 21.73 2.12 -7.99
N VAL A 108 21.12 1.13 -8.65
CA VAL A 108 21.33 -0.31 -8.34
C VAL A 108 22.78 -0.70 -8.61
N ASP A 109 23.40 -1.41 -7.65
CA ASP A 109 24.82 -1.79 -7.65
C ASP A 109 25.83 -0.62 -7.65
N VAL A 110 25.36 0.64 -7.61
CA VAL A 110 26.19 1.85 -7.73
C VAL A 110 26.17 2.67 -6.44
N ASP A 111 24.96 2.97 -5.94
CA ASP A 111 24.74 3.83 -4.81
C ASP A 111 24.37 3.01 -3.56
N GLU A 112 24.77 3.49 -2.38
CA GLU A 112 24.21 2.97 -1.12
C GLU A 112 22.81 3.53 -0.86
N THR A 113 22.54 4.75 -1.31
CA THR A 113 21.28 5.47 -1.09
C THR A 113 20.93 6.33 -2.31
N VAL A 114 19.69 6.21 -2.78
CA VAL A 114 19.07 7.09 -3.76
C VAL A 114 18.14 8.05 -3.02
N VAL A 115 18.39 9.35 -3.17
CA VAL A 115 17.54 10.41 -2.61
C VAL A 115 16.56 10.87 -3.68
N ILE A 116 15.27 10.91 -3.34
CA ILE A 116 14.24 11.44 -4.22
C ILE A 116 14.29 12.97 -4.19
N GLU A 117 14.53 13.55 -5.36
CA GLU A 117 14.64 14.99 -5.54
C GLU A 117 13.30 15.70 -5.26
N ASN A 118 13.39 16.87 -4.62
CA ASN A 118 12.20 17.65 -4.27
C ASN A 118 11.47 18.17 -5.51
N ASP A 119 12.20 18.54 -6.55
CA ASP A 119 11.63 19.06 -7.79
C ASP A 119 10.70 18.03 -8.44
N PHE A 120 11.07 16.74 -8.43
CA PHE A 120 10.21 15.66 -8.92
C PHE A 120 8.89 15.56 -8.14
N VAL A 121 8.94 15.71 -6.80
CA VAL A 121 7.74 15.67 -5.96
C VAL A 121 6.85 16.89 -6.21
N GLU A 122 7.44 18.07 -6.41
CA GLU A 122 6.71 19.30 -6.70
C GLU A 122 6.01 19.25 -8.07
N GLU A 123 6.69 18.72 -9.10
CA GLU A 123 6.10 18.48 -10.42
C GLU A 123 4.93 17.50 -10.35
N LEU A 124 5.10 16.38 -9.64
CA LEU A 124 4.02 15.41 -9.42
C LEU A 124 2.86 16.06 -8.65
N GLU A 125 3.13 16.84 -7.60
CA GLU A 125 2.10 17.52 -6.83
C GLU A 125 1.28 18.48 -7.69
N ASN A 126 1.94 19.27 -8.54
CA ASN A 126 1.26 20.20 -9.45
C ASN A 126 0.36 19.44 -10.43
N PHE A 127 0.87 18.36 -11.04
CA PHE A 127 0.08 17.49 -11.89
C PHE A 127 -1.16 16.93 -11.17
N LEU A 128 -0.98 16.42 -9.94
CA LEU A 128 -2.08 15.88 -9.14
C LEU A 128 -3.11 16.97 -8.77
N LYS A 129 -2.68 18.20 -8.48
CA LYS A 129 -3.59 19.33 -8.21
C LYS A 129 -4.42 19.70 -9.42
N GLU A 130 -3.77 19.88 -10.58
CA GLU A 130 -4.43 20.24 -11.84
C GLU A 130 -5.49 19.20 -12.25
N ASN A 131 -5.28 17.94 -11.86
CA ASN A 131 -6.18 16.83 -12.16
C ASN A 131 -7.08 16.42 -10.98
N ASP A 132 -7.17 17.22 -9.90
CA ASP A 132 -7.99 16.93 -8.71
C ASP A 132 -7.70 15.53 -8.09
N LEU A 133 -6.45 15.07 -8.12
CA LEU A 133 -6.04 13.73 -7.68
C LEU A 133 -5.43 13.66 -6.28
N LEU A 134 -5.39 14.79 -5.55
CA LEU A 134 -4.88 14.88 -4.17
C LEU A 134 -5.87 14.41 -3.09
N ASP A 135 -7.02 13.89 -3.47
CA ASP A 135 -7.99 13.35 -2.51
C ASP A 135 -7.59 11.94 -2.06
N PHE A 136 -6.98 11.83 -0.86
CA PHE A 136 -6.52 10.57 -0.30
C PHE A 136 -6.66 10.51 1.23
N SER A 137 -6.69 9.28 1.76
CA SER A 137 -6.53 9.03 3.19
C SER A 137 -5.69 7.79 3.39
N ASN A 138 -4.64 7.89 4.19
CA ASN A 138 -3.68 6.82 4.39
C ASN A 138 -3.22 6.71 5.84
N SER A 139 -3.13 5.48 6.33
CA SER A 139 -2.50 5.12 7.60
C SER A 139 -1.05 4.71 7.35
N ILE A 140 -0.11 5.45 7.91
CA ILE A 140 1.33 5.21 7.78
C ILE A 140 1.81 4.46 9.02
N PHE A 141 2.40 3.30 8.80
CA PHE A 141 3.07 2.47 9.79
C PHE A 141 4.56 2.72 9.67
N PHE A 142 5.19 3.16 10.76
CA PHE A 142 6.59 3.57 10.72
C PHE A 142 7.32 3.33 12.03
N GLN A 143 8.64 3.32 11.95
CA GLN A 143 9.55 3.27 13.09
C GLN A 143 10.41 4.52 13.11
N LEU A 144 10.98 4.84 14.27
CA LEU A 144 11.91 5.94 14.43
C LEU A 144 13.32 5.38 14.61
N SER A 145 14.29 5.98 13.91
CA SER A 145 15.71 5.70 14.08
C SER A 145 16.47 7.03 14.14
N GLY A 146 16.73 7.52 15.37
CA GLY A 146 17.22 8.88 15.59
C GLY A 146 16.20 9.93 15.12
N ASP A 147 16.55 10.67 14.08
CA ASP A 147 15.72 11.68 13.41
C ASP A 147 15.08 11.18 12.10
N LYS A 148 15.36 9.92 11.72
CA LYS A 148 14.79 9.29 10.53
C LYS A 148 13.47 8.61 10.85
N VAL A 149 12.53 8.74 9.91
CA VAL A 149 11.26 8.01 9.89
C VAL A 149 11.38 6.85 8.91
N ILE A 150 11.26 5.62 9.39
CA ILE A 150 11.39 4.41 8.57
C ILE A 150 9.99 3.88 8.27
N VAL A 151 9.57 3.96 7.02
CA VAL A 151 8.23 3.51 6.62
C VAL A 151 8.22 1.98 6.55
N ASN A 152 7.26 1.34 7.21
CA ASN A 152 7.03 -0.11 7.21
C ASN A 152 5.77 -0.52 6.45
N ASN A 153 4.77 0.35 6.38
CA ASN A 153 3.65 0.17 5.48
C ASN A 153 2.87 1.46 5.33
N ILE A 154 2.13 1.57 4.23
CA ILE A 154 1.10 2.59 4.08
C ILE A 154 -0.16 1.89 3.60
N TYR A 155 -1.22 2.01 4.39
CA TYR A 155 -2.50 1.39 4.08
C TYR A 155 -3.57 2.45 3.83
N PRO A 156 -4.73 2.06 3.27
CA PRO A 156 -5.88 2.95 3.21
C PRO A 156 -6.27 3.45 4.61
N GLY A 157 -6.62 4.73 4.71
CA GLY A 157 -6.94 5.41 5.97
C GLY A 157 -8.42 5.32 6.34
N TYR A 158 -9.02 6.49 6.59
CA TYR A 158 -10.41 6.63 7.08
C TYR A 158 -10.71 5.82 8.34
N LEU A 159 -9.77 5.80 9.29
CA LEU A 159 -9.83 5.08 10.55
C LEU A 159 -9.85 3.55 10.42
N ALA A 160 -9.60 2.96 9.25
CA ALA A 160 -9.68 1.51 9.07
C ALA A 160 -8.81 0.71 10.07
N TYR A 161 -7.63 1.24 10.40
CA TYR A 161 -6.70 0.63 11.37
C TYR A 161 -6.86 1.15 12.81
N PHE A 162 -7.60 2.24 13.02
CA PHE A 162 -7.83 2.82 14.34
C PHE A 162 -9.14 2.35 14.97
N ASN A 163 -10.19 2.18 14.16
CA ASN A 163 -11.57 2.06 14.64
C ASN A 163 -11.81 0.85 15.56
N ARG A 164 -11.13 -0.28 15.29
CA ARG A 164 -11.16 -1.45 16.19
C ARG A 164 -10.69 -1.09 17.60
N PHE A 165 -9.62 -0.30 17.71
CA PHE A 165 -9.04 0.09 19.00
C PHE A 165 -9.90 1.11 19.75
N LEU A 166 -10.64 1.97 19.03
CA LEU A 166 -11.57 2.93 19.64
C LEU A 166 -12.62 2.26 20.53
N THR A 167 -13.02 1.03 20.20
CA THR A 167 -13.91 0.19 21.03
C THR A 167 -13.37 -0.02 22.45
N PHE A 168 -12.06 -0.18 22.61
CA PHE A 168 -11.41 -0.47 23.88
C PHE A 168 -11.04 0.79 24.67
N TYR A 169 -11.06 1.96 24.02
CA TYR A 169 -10.70 3.23 24.64
C TYR A 169 -11.78 4.30 24.44
N PRO A 170 -13.00 4.16 24.99
CA PRO A 170 -14.09 5.12 24.78
C PRO A 170 -13.75 6.57 25.17
N LYS A 171 -12.81 6.77 26.11
CA LYS A 171 -12.34 8.09 26.53
C LYS A 171 -11.66 8.88 25.40
N ILE A 172 -11.17 8.21 24.35
CA ILE A 172 -10.58 8.88 23.18
C ILE A 172 -11.59 9.81 22.50
N PHE A 173 -12.88 9.49 22.52
CA PHE A 173 -13.91 10.35 21.92
C PHE A 173 -14.09 11.69 22.65
N ALA A 174 -13.56 11.84 23.86
CA ALA A 174 -13.54 13.12 24.58
C ALA A 174 -12.34 14.01 24.18
N ILE A 175 -11.39 13.48 23.40
CA ILE A 175 -10.26 14.24 22.87
C ILE A 175 -10.77 15.07 21.68
N LYS A 176 -10.62 16.39 21.77
CA LYS A 176 -11.19 17.34 20.81
C LYS A 176 -10.71 17.06 19.39
N GLU A 177 -9.42 16.83 19.21
CA GLU A 177 -8.77 16.58 17.92
C GLU A 177 -9.32 15.31 17.24
N VAL A 178 -9.67 14.29 18.03
CA VAL A 178 -10.28 13.07 17.49
C VAL A 178 -11.70 13.34 17.01
N GLY A 179 -12.48 14.09 17.79
CA GLY A 179 -13.83 14.52 17.39
C GLY A 179 -13.80 15.34 16.09
N GLU A 180 -12.93 16.34 16.02
CA GLU A 180 -12.74 17.19 14.83
C GLU A 180 -12.33 16.37 13.60
N TYR A 181 -11.45 15.38 13.77
CA TYR A 181 -11.06 14.51 12.68
C TYR A 181 -12.22 13.61 12.19
N ILE A 182 -13.00 13.02 13.11
CA ILE A 182 -14.18 12.23 12.75
C ILE A 182 -15.22 13.10 12.02
N ASP A 183 -15.45 14.33 12.49
CA ASP A 183 -16.36 15.27 11.85
C ASP A 183 -15.87 15.66 10.45
N PHE A 184 -14.57 15.93 10.30
CA PHE A 184 -13.94 16.17 8.99
C PHE A 184 -14.19 15.02 8.02
N LEU A 185 -14.01 13.75 8.46
CA LEU A 185 -14.31 12.60 7.61
C LEU A 185 -15.80 12.52 7.21
N ASN A 186 -16.71 12.83 8.13
CA ASN A 186 -18.15 12.73 7.90
C ASN A 186 -18.73 13.84 7.01
N PHE A 187 -18.27 15.08 7.21
CA PHE A 187 -18.84 16.27 6.58
C PHE A 187 -18.05 16.72 5.35
N GLU A 188 -16.72 16.83 5.45
CA GLU A 188 -15.87 17.26 4.33
C GLU A 188 -15.59 16.10 3.38
N LYS A 189 -15.14 14.95 3.90
CA LYS A 189 -14.89 13.76 3.07
C LYS A 189 -16.13 12.96 2.72
N ARG A 190 -17.27 13.28 3.35
CA ARG A 190 -18.60 12.72 3.05
C ARG A 190 -18.60 11.18 3.03
N ILE A 191 -17.91 10.57 3.98
CA ILE A 191 -17.86 9.11 4.07
C ILE A 191 -19.23 8.52 4.42
N ALA A 192 -19.47 7.33 3.90
CA ALA A 192 -20.54 6.44 4.32
C ALA A 192 -19.96 5.05 4.51
N ASP A 193 -20.11 4.51 5.72
CA ASP A 193 -19.44 3.29 6.12
C ASP A 193 -20.21 2.03 5.70
N MET A 194 -19.49 1.03 5.22
CA MET A 194 -19.99 -0.33 5.09
C MET A 194 -19.83 -1.05 6.43
N PHE A 195 -20.69 -0.69 7.39
CA PHE A 195 -20.58 -1.13 8.79
C PHE A 195 -21.05 -2.58 8.98
N TYR A 196 -20.12 -3.53 8.87
CA TYR A 196 -20.39 -4.94 9.18
C TYR A 196 -19.12 -5.72 9.55
N CYS A 197 -19.28 -6.84 10.27
CA CYS A 197 -18.13 -7.64 10.72
C CYS A 197 -17.66 -8.70 9.70
N TRP A 198 -18.58 -9.21 8.86
CA TRP A 198 -18.36 -10.31 7.91
C TRP A 198 -17.67 -11.55 8.51
N GLY A 199 -17.90 -11.82 9.79
CA GLY A 199 -17.31 -12.98 10.48
C GLY A 199 -15.85 -12.79 10.93
N PHE A 200 -15.28 -11.59 10.79
CA PHE A 200 -13.91 -11.31 11.21
C PHE A 200 -13.87 -10.46 12.48
N ASN A 201 -13.19 -10.97 13.51
CA ASN A 201 -12.97 -10.23 14.78
C ASN A 201 -12.22 -8.90 14.56
N ALA A 202 -11.42 -8.82 13.49
CA ALA A 202 -10.75 -7.58 13.08
C ALA A 202 -11.72 -6.43 12.75
N ASN A 203 -12.98 -6.75 12.45
CA ASN A 203 -14.02 -5.78 12.12
C ASN A 203 -14.97 -5.50 13.28
N SER A 204 -14.68 -6.00 14.49
CA SER A 204 -15.40 -5.61 15.69
C SER A 204 -14.96 -4.18 16.06
N ARG A 205 -15.82 -3.21 15.75
CA ARG A 205 -15.51 -1.78 15.83
C ARG A 205 -16.75 -0.95 16.14
N VAL A 206 -16.52 0.28 16.56
CA VAL A 206 -17.59 1.26 16.81
C VAL A 206 -18.00 1.98 15.53
N LEU A 207 -19.25 2.42 15.46
CA LEU A 207 -19.74 3.20 14.34
C LEU A 207 -19.30 4.66 14.52
N THR A 208 -18.37 5.12 13.68
CA THR A 208 -17.87 6.51 13.66
C THR A 208 -18.48 7.34 12.53
N ALA A 209 -18.99 6.70 11.48
CA ALA A 209 -19.65 7.37 10.38
C ALA A 209 -21.13 7.67 10.70
N GLU A 210 -21.62 8.83 10.28
CA GLU A 210 -23.04 9.20 10.41
C GLU A 210 -23.92 8.50 9.37
N LYS A 211 -23.32 8.11 8.25
CA LYS A 211 -23.98 7.48 7.11
C LYS A 211 -23.46 6.06 6.98
N ILE A 212 -24.35 5.14 6.66
CA ILE A 212 -23.99 3.77 6.31
C ILE A 212 -24.52 3.40 4.93
N ILE A 213 -23.80 2.52 4.24
CA ILE A 213 -24.25 1.89 3.00
C ILE A 213 -24.87 0.54 3.33
N GLU A 214 -26.13 0.34 2.95
CA GLU A 214 -26.79 -0.95 3.08
C GLU A 214 -26.33 -1.90 1.97
N ILE A 215 -25.54 -2.90 2.32
CA ILE A 215 -25.12 -3.98 1.41
C ILE A 215 -26.19 -5.09 1.43
N PRO A 216 -26.61 -5.63 0.26
CA PRO A 216 -27.63 -6.67 0.19
C PRO A 216 -27.39 -7.85 1.14
N ASN A 217 -28.47 -8.44 1.66
CA ASN A 217 -28.46 -9.57 2.60
C ASN A 217 -27.86 -9.28 3.99
N HIS A 218 -27.72 -8.01 4.37
CA HIS A 218 -27.24 -7.61 5.69
C HIS A 218 -28.24 -6.67 6.36
N GLN A 219 -28.76 -7.07 7.52
CA GLN A 219 -29.61 -6.19 8.34
C GLN A 219 -28.74 -5.45 9.35
N ILE A 220 -28.81 -4.13 9.32
CA ILE A 220 -28.06 -3.28 10.24
C ILE A 220 -29.00 -2.80 11.35
N ASN A 221 -28.60 -2.99 12.60
CA ASN A 221 -29.40 -2.57 13.74
C ASN A 221 -29.42 -1.03 13.84
N ALA A 222 -30.52 -0.44 13.35
CA ALA A 222 -30.67 1.01 13.13
C ALA A 222 -30.63 1.90 14.39
N LYS A 223 -30.53 1.32 15.60
CA LYS A 223 -30.71 2.07 16.85
C LYS A 223 -29.76 3.27 17.04
N TYR A 224 -28.57 3.25 16.42
CA TYR A 224 -27.56 4.31 16.54
C TYR A 224 -27.15 4.93 15.20
N ILE A 225 -27.95 4.72 14.16
CA ILE A 225 -27.60 5.10 12.79
C ILE A 225 -28.36 6.36 12.41
N LYS A 226 -27.63 7.45 12.09
CA LYS A 226 -28.27 8.70 11.65
C LYS A 226 -28.88 8.57 10.26
N LYS A 227 -28.17 7.93 9.32
CA LYS A 227 -28.66 7.75 7.94
C LYS A 227 -28.24 6.42 7.32
N VAL A 228 -29.21 5.71 6.76
CA VAL A 228 -28.99 4.55 5.90
C VAL A 228 -29.14 4.98 4.45
N ILE A 229 -28.16 4.63 3.60
CA ILE A 229 -28.20 4.87 2.16
C ILE A 229 -28.29 3.52 1.48
N LYS A 230 -29.38 3.31 0.75
CA LYS A 230 -29.54 2.08 -0.03
C LYS A 230 -28.63 2.12 -1.24
N MET A 231 -28.12 0.98 -1.65
CA MET A 231 -27.33 0.89 -2.89
C MET A 231 -28.07 1.42 -4.12
N SER A 232 -29.40 1.28 -4.17
CA SER A 232 -30.23 1.82 -5.27
C SER A 232 -30.26 3.36 -5.33
N GLU A 233 -29.76 4.04 -4.30
CA GLU A 233 -29.64 5.50 -4.25
C GLU A 233 -28.28 6.01 -4.73
N LEU A 234 -27.34 5.10 -5.04
CA LEU A 234 -26.04 5.46 -5.57
C LEU A 234 -26.12 5.66 -7.09
N LEU A 235 -25.29 6.56 -7.62
CA LEU A 235 -25.00 6.75 -9.04
C LEU A 235 -23.50 6.63 -9.30
N PHE A 236 -23.14 6.02 -10.41
CA PHE A 236 -21.82 6.18 -11.00
C PHE A 236 -21.77 7.49 -11.78
N GLY A 237 -20.74 8.28 -11.50
CA GLY A 237 -20.40 9.48 -12.26
C GLY A 237 -18.95 9.40 -12.69
N VAL A 238 -18.65 9.98 -13.84
CA VAL A 238 -17.27 10.17 -14.30
C VAL A 238 -16.95 11.65 -14.24
N ASP A 239 -15.84 12.01 -13.60
CA ASP A 239 -15.39 13.40 -13.55
C ASP A 239 -14.64 13.82 -14.84
N SER A 240 -14.20 15.08 -14.90
CA SER A 240 -13.50 15.64 -16.05
C SER A 240 -12.19 14.92 -16.40
N ASN A 241 -11.62 14.14 -15.47
CA ASN A 241 -10.36 13.43 -15.64
C ASN A 241 -10.57 11.92 -15.91
N ASN A 242 -11.79 11.54 -16.30
CA ASN A 242 -12.20 10.16 -16.54
C ASN A 242 -12.08 9.26 -15.30
N ARG A 243 -12.19 9.83 -14.10
CA ARG A 243 -12.17 9.06 -12.85
C ARG A 243 -13.59 8.70 -12.44
N ILE A 244 -13.82 7.43 -12.14
CA ILE A 244 -15.12 6.98 -11.62
C ILE A 244 -15.32 7.47 -10.18
N ARG A 245 -16.56 7.89 -9.89
CA ARG A 245 -17.01 8.43 -8.60
C ARG A 245 -18.41 7.89 -8.27
N LEU A 246 -18.71 7.85 -6.98
CA LEU A 246 -20.03 7.53 -6.48
C LEU A 246 -20.75 8.80 -6.04
N LEU A 247 -21.97 8.97 -6.52
CA LEU A 247 -22.86 10.07 -6.14
C LEU A 247 -24.13 9.51 -5.49
N ASN A 248 -24.82 10.32 -4.70
CA ASN A 248 -26.16 9.99 -4.23
C ASN A 248 -27.23 10.46 -5.23
N ASN A 249 -28.51 10.15 -4.98
CA ASN A 249 -29.65 10.58 -5.80
C ASN A 249 -29.76 12.09 -6.08
N ARG A 250 -29.10 12.94 -5.27
CA ARG A 250 -29.01 14.40 -5.46
C ARG A 250 -27.78 14.81 -6.27
N ARG A 251 -27.02 13.85 -6.80
CA ARG A 251 -25.74 14.02 -7.50
C ARG A 251 -24.64 14.60 -6.63
N GLU A 252 -24.72 14.42 -5.32
CA GLU A 252 -23.66 14.82 -4.40
C GLU A 252 -22.66 13.66 -4.25
N LEU A 253 -21.36 13.97 -4.25
CA LEU A 253 -20.31 12.99 -3.99
C LEU A 253 -20.52 12.28 -2.65
N ILE A 254 -20.35 10.96 -2.68
CA ILE A 254 -20.35 10.10 -1.50
C ILE A 254 -19.20 9.11 -1.58
N LYS A 255 -18.43 8.98 -0.49
CA LYS A 255 -17.35 7.99 -0.41
C LYS A 255 -17.84 6.77 0.36
N THR A 256 -18.01 5.66 -0.33
CA THR A 256 -18.36 4.40 0.31
C THR A 256 -17.10 3.76 0.85
N ILE A 257 -16.88 3.84 2.16
CA ILE A 257 -15.64 3.41 2.81
C ILE A 257 -15.93 2.19 3.68
N PHE A 258 -15.06 1.20 3.66
CA PHE A 258 -15.07 0.15 4.67
C PHE A 258 -14.07 0.48 5.78
N GLN A 259 -14.55 0.89 6.96
CA GLN A 259 -13.68 1.26 8.09
C GLN A 259 -13.23 0.06 8.94
N GLY A 260 -13.30 -1.17 8.42
CA GLY A 260 -12.73 -2.37 9.07
C GLY A 260 -11.33 -2.69 8.56
N SER A 261 -10.56 -3.43 9.35
CA SER A 261 -9.14 -3.70 9.05
C SER A 261 -8.90 -5.04 8.36
N VAL A 262 -9.95 -5.80 8.02
CA VAL A 262 -9.77 -7.04 7.24
C VAL A 262 -9.42 -6.71 5.78
N ILE A 263 -8.62 -7.56 5.14
CA ILE A 263 -8.27 -7.43 3.73
C ILE A 263 -9.52 -7.45 2.83
N LYS A 264 -9.50 -6.66 1.74
CA LYS A 264 -10.65 -6.52 0.84
C LYS A 264 -11.09 -7.82 0.15
N SER A 265 -10.17 -8.76 -0.06
CA SER A 265 -10.49 -10.07 -0.64
C SER A 265 -11.32 -10.96 0.29
N ALA A 266 -11.39 -10.62 1.58
CA ALA A 266 -12.15 -11.37 2.58
C ALA A 266 -13.59 -10.85 2.77
N ILE A 267 -13.98 -9.79 2.06
CA ILE A 267 -15.31 -9.18 2.15
C ILE A 267 -16.07 -9.39 0.84
N PRO A 268 -17.41 -9.24 0.81
CA PRO A 268 -18.18 -9.40 -0.43
C PRO A 268 -17.64 -8.52 -1.56
N ALA A 269 -17.50 -9.08 -2.76
CA ALA A 269 -16.88 -8.40 -3.91
C ALA A 269 -17.51 -7.03 -4.20
N LEU A 270 -18.83 -6.91 -4.05
CA LEU A 270 -19.54 -5.66 -4.23
C LEU A 270 -19.09 -4.57 -3.23
N ALA A 271 -18.91 -4.94 -1.96
CA ALA A 271 -18.41 -4.02 -0.94
C ALA A 271 -16.94 -3.64 -1.21
N ALA A 272 -16.11 -4.59 -1.60
CA ALA A 272 -14.71 -4.34 -1.97
C ALA A 272 -14.59 -3.39 -3.18
N THR A 273 -15.45 -3.54 -4.18
CA THR A 273 -15.52 -2.67 -5.36
C THR A 273 -15.94 -1.25 -4.99
N LEU A 274 -17.01 -1.09 -4.20
CA LEU A 274 -17.47 0.21 -3.73
C LEU A 274 -16.39 0.93 -2.90
N ASP A 275 -15.71 0.21 -2.00
CA ASP A 275 -14.56 0.75 -1.25
C ASP A 275 -13.44 1.19 -2.20
N THR A 276 -13.08 0.37 -3.18
CA THR A 276 -11.99 0.66 -4.13
C THR A 276 -12.26 1.91 -4.97
N ILE A 277 -13.52 2.20 -5.32
CA ILE A 277 -13.90 3.42 -6.06
C ILE A 277 -13.76 4.69 -5.22
N SER A 278 -13.82 4.57 -3.90
CA SER A 278 -13.90 5.71 -2.98
C SER A 278 -12.65 5.91 -2.11
N ASN A 279 -11.75 4.93 -2.07
CA ASN A 279 -10.66 4.84 -1.12
C ASN A 279 -9.28 4.80 -1.81
N SER A 280 -8.23 5.18 -1.10
CA SER A 280 -6.83 5.02 -1.55
C SER A 280 -6.39 3.56 -1.48
N GLY A 281 -5.39 3.19 -2.27
CA GLY A 281 -4.71 1.90 -2.24
C GLY A 281 -3.67 1.81 -1.11
N SER A 282 -3.15 0.60 -0.87
CA SER A 282 -1.99 0.37 -0.01
C SER A 282 -0.69 0.63 -0.78
N PHE A 283 0.29 1.26 -0.14
CA PHE A 283 1.59 1.59 -0.71
C PHE A 283 2.75 0.99 0.08
N GLN A 284 3.10 -0.27 -0.15
CA GLN A 284 4.45 -0.75 0.27
C GLN A 284 4.84 -2.07 -0.36
N ILE A 285 3.85 -2.94 -0.57
CA ILE A 285 4.03 -4.18 -1.34
C ILE A 285 4.17 -3.87 -2.84
N SER A 286 4.00 -2.62 -3.29
CA SER A 286 4.13 -2.25 -4.71
C SER A 286 5.54 -1.81 -5.10
N LEU A 287 6.16 -0.86 -4.37
CA LEU A 287 7.49 -0.34 -4.76
C LEU A 287 8.60 -1.40 -4.67
N SER A 288 8.81 -1.98 -3.48
CA SER A 288 9.88 -2.97 -3.29
C SER A 288 9.63 -4.21 -4.14
N LYS A 289 8.37 -4.67 -4.26
CA LYS A 289 8.04 -5.85 -5.06
C LYS A 289 8.26 -5.62 -6.55
N GLN A 290 7.92 -4.45 -7.10
CA GLN A 290 8.17 -4.14 -8.51
C GLN A 290 9.67 -4.10 -8.79
N ILE A 291 10.47 -3.45 -7.94
CA ILE A 291 11.93 -3.41 -8.10
C ILE A 291 12.52 -4.83 -8.02
N ILE A 292 12.11 -5.62 -7.02
CA ILE A 292 12.58 -7.00 -6.84
C ILE A 292 12.17 -7.87 -8.04
N ASN A 293 10.92 -7.77 -8.49
CA ASN A 293 10.45 -8.49 -9.69
C ASN A 293 11.30 -8.14 -10.90
N ASN A 294 11.47 -6.85 -11.21
CA ASN A 294 12.26 -6.39 -12.35
C ASN A 294 13.69 -6.95 -12.32
N LEU A 295 14.33 -6.94 -11.15
CA LEU A 295 15.70 -7.38 -10.99
C LEU A 295 15.86 -8.91 -11.02
N VAL A 296 15.00 -9.67 -10.34
CA VAL A 296 15.04 -11.14 -10.37
C VAL A 296 14.73 -11.68 -11.76
N LEU A 297 13.69 -11.14 -12.42
CA LEU A 297 13.31 -11.59 -13.77
C LEU A 297 14.31 -11.16 -14.86
N SER A 298 15.19 -10.20 -14.57
CA SER A 298 16.34 -9.87 -15.44
C SER A 298 17.43 -10.95 -15.46
N GLY A 299 17.36 -11.95 -14.56
CA GLY A 299 18.31 -13.05 -14.47
C GLY A 299 19.62 -12.72 -13.75
N LYS A 300 19.66 -11.62 -12.97
CA LYS A 300 20.83 -11.31 -12.13
C LYS A 300 20.89 -12.24 -10.92
N ASP A 301 22.04 -12.90 -10.73
CA ASP A 301 22.28 -13.81 -9.61
C ASP A 301 22.53 -13.11 -8.27
N LYS A 302 23.11 -11.91 -8.29
CA LYS A 302 23.31 -11.04 -7.12
C LYS A 302 23.12 -9.60 -7.54
N VAL A 303 22.37 -8.83 -6.76
CA VAL A 303 22.16 -7.40 -6.99
C VAL A 303 21.87 -6.67 -5.69
N THR A 304 22.42 -5.47 -5.55
CA THR A 304 22.22 -4.59 -4.39
C THR A 304 21.27 -3.45 -4.77
N ILE A 305 20.16 -3.37 -4.05
CA ILE A 305 19.20 -2.27 -4.16
C ILE A 305 19.57 -1.20 -3.13
N PRO A 306 19.76 0.07 -3.54
CA PRO A 306 20.05 1.15 -2.62
C PRO A 306 18.91 1.39 -1.63
N ARG A 307 19.22 2.03 -0.50
CA ARG A 307 18.20 2.66 0.34
C ARG A 307 17.52 3.78 -0.45
N ILE A 308 16.22 3.97 -0.27
CA ILE A 308 15.46 5.04 -0.93
C ILE A 308 15.00 6.03 0.13
N GLU A 309 15.40 7.30 0.01
CA GLU A 309 15.11 8.36 0.98
C GLU A 309 14.43 9.57 0.35
N LEU A 310 13.58 10.25 1.13
CA LEU A 310 13.00 11.54 0.82
C LEU A 310 13.07 12.40 2.08
N ASP A 311 13.83 13.50 2.04
CA ASP A 311 14.18 14.27 3.24
C ASP A 311 14.71 13.36 4.37
N ASN A 312 14.03 13.28 5.52
CA ASN A 312 14.37 12.40 6.64
C ASN A 312 13.56 11.08 6.67
N VAL A 313 12.86 10.75 5.58
CA VAL A 313 12.00 9.56 5.49
C VAL A 313 12.69 8.48 4.66
N VAL A 314 12.82 7.28 5.22
CA VAL A 314 13.28 6.08 4.51
C VAL A 314 12.07 5.35 3.96
N LEU A 315 11.91 5.38 2.63
CA LEU A 315 10.83 4.73 1.91
C LEU A 315 11.08 3.23 1.73
N SER A 316 12.33 2.86 1.48
CA SER A 316 12.78 1.49 1.33
C SER A 316 14.17 1.35 1.92
N ARG A 317 14.34 0.35 2.77
CA ARG A 317 15.65 -0.08 3.28
C ARG A 317 16.51 -0.64 2.15
N GLN A 318 17.83 -0.55 2.30
CA GLN A 318 18.79 -1.21 1.42
C GLN A 318 18.58 -2.73 1.41
N LYS A 319 18.73 -3.35 0.24
CA LYS A 319 18.52 -4.80 0.08
C LYS A 319 19.60 -5.43 -0.78
N ILE A 320 19.82 -6.71 -0.61
CA ILE A 320 20.60 -7.55 -1.53
C ILE A 320 19.70 -8.70 -1.95
N ILE A 321 19.50 -8.85 -3.26
CA ILE A 321 18.87 -10.03 -3.84
C ILE A 321 19.97 -11.01 -4.20
N VAL A 322 19.78 -12.28 -3.85
CA VAL A 322 20.73 -13.35 -4.14
C VAL A 322 19.95 -14.57 -4.60
N SER A 323 20.29 -15.09 -5.77
CA SER A 323 19.85 -16.41 -6.23
C SER A 323 20.46 -17.49 -5.35
N VAL A 324 19.68 -18.51 -5.00
CA VAL A 324 20.21 -19.66 -4.25
C VAL A 324 21.29 -20.38 -5.06
N SER A 325 21.20 -20.38 -6.40
CA SER A 325 22.25 -20.92 -7.28
C SER A 325 23.60 -20.22 -7.10
N TYR A 326 23.60 -18.91 -6.80
CA TYR A 326 24.82 -18.12 -6.61
C TYR A 326 25.65 -18.55 -5.40
N ILE A 327 24.99 -19.07 -4.36
CA ILE A 327 25.63 -19.51 -3.12
C ILE A 327 25.63 -21.03 -2.95
N ASN A 328 25.27 -21.78 -3.99
CA ASN A 328 25.05 -23.22 -3.92
C ASN A 328 26.33 -23.98 -3.54
N ASP A 329 27.49 -23.57 -4.07
CA ASP A 329 28.78 -24.18 -3.77
C ASP A 329 29.12 -24.14 -2.27
N PHE A 330 28.62 -23.14 -1.55
CA PHE A 330 28.84 -22.99 -0.11
C PHE A 330 27.88 -23.84 0.72
N LEU A 331 26.79 -24.34 0.12
CA LEU A 331 25.83 -25.22 0.79
C LEU A 331 26.38 -26.62 1.05
N ASP A 332 27.48 -27.00 0.41
CA ASP A 332 28.15 -28.28 0.64
C ASP A 332 29.27 -28.21 1.70
N LEU A 333 29.58 -27.01 2.19
CA LEU A 333 30.59 -26.82 3.23
C LEU A 333 30.19 -27.41 4.59
N ARG A 334 31.15 -27.56 5.50
CA ARG A 334 30.82 -27.91 6.89
C ARG A 334 30.11 -26.74 7.54
N PHE A 335 29.26 -27.03 8.53
CA PHE A 335 28.41 -26.02 9.15
C PHE A 335 29.16 -24.77 9.67
N PRO A 336 30.33 -24.87 10.34
CA PRO A 336 31.10 -23.69 10.74
C PRO A 336 31.56 -22.84 9.54
N ASP A 337 32.03 -23.49 8.49
CA ASP A 337 32.53 -22.83 7.28
C ASP A 337 31.39 -22.09 6.53
N LYS A 338 30.15 -22.61 6.61
CA LYS A 338 28.95 -21.91 6.10
C LYS A 338 28.65 -20.62 6.86
N ILE A 339 28.83 -20.63 8.18
CA ILE A 339 28.60 -19.45 9.03
C ILE A 339 29.65 -18.39 8.71
N GLU A 340 30.92 -18.79 8.61
CA GLU A 340 31.99 -17.87 8.23
C GLU A 340 31.73 -17.25 6.84
N TYR A 341 31.28 -18.06 5.87
CA TYR A 341 30.92 -17.56 4.55
C TYR A 341 29.83 -16.49 4.59
N ILE A 342 28.70 -16.73 5.29
CA ILE A 342 27.60 -15.76 5.31
C ILE A 342 27.98 -14.49 6.07
N LEU A 343 28.80 -14.58 7.13
CA LEU A 343 29.31 -13.41 7.84
C LEU A 343 30.21 -12.56 6.93
N ASN A 344 31.16 -13.19 6.22
CA ASN A 344 32.02 -12.50 5.26
C ASN A 344 31.22 -11.91 4.09
N PHE A 345 30.16 -12.60 3.65
CA PHE A 345 29.27 -12.11 2.60
C PHE A 345 28.53 -10.83 3.02
N LEU A 346 28.01 -10.79 4.26
CA LEU A 346 27.33 -9.61 4.80
C LEU A 346 28.32 -8.46 5.00
N GLU A 347 29.47 -8.71 5.62
CA GLU A 347 30.52 -7.72 5.82
C GLU A 347 31.02 -7.13 4.49
N GLY A 348 31.34 -8.00 3.52
CA GLY A 348 31.77 -7.58 2.18
C GLY A 348 30.70 -6.86 1.36
N SER A 349 29.44 -6.90 1.80
CA SER A 349 28.33 -6.16 1.19
C SER A 349 27.86 -4.97 2.04
N GLY A 350 28.56 -4.65 3.14
CA GLY A 350 28.25 -3.51 4.01
C GLY A 350 27.08 -3.73 4.98
N PHE A 351 26.68 -4.97 5.24
CA PHE A 351 25.55 -5.31 6.10
C PHE A 351 26.01 -5.80 7.48
N ASN A 352 25.21 -5.51 8.50
CA ASN A 352 25.39 -6.06 9.84
C ASN A 352 25.10 -7.56 9.87
N THR A 353 25.52 -8.23 10.95
CA THR A 353 25.20 -9.66 11.19
C THR A 353 23.73 -9.90 11.52
N LYS A 354 22.94 -8.85 11.73
CA LYS A 354 21.51 -8.89 12.03
C LYS A 354 20.74 -8.24 10.89
N VAL A 355 19.85 -9.00 10.25
CA VAL A 355 19.13 -8.60 9.03
C VAL A 355 17.72 -9.16 9.00
N MET A 356 16.88 -8.61 8.13
CA MET A 356 15.61 -9.25 7.74
C MET A 356 15.84 -10.03 6.45
N VAL A 357 15.34 -11.25 6.36
CA VAL A 357 15.44 -12.08 5.14
C VAL A 357 14.05 -12.45 4.65
N TYR A 358 13.79 -12.16 3.38
CA TYR A 358 12.64 -12.66 2.64
C TYR A 358 13.10 -13.81 1.76
N PHE A 359 12.40 -14.93 1.78
CA PHE A 359 12.68 -16.04 0.86
C PHE A 359 11.68 -16.02 -0.29
N GLY A 360 12.15 -16.27 -1.52
CA GLY A 360 11.39 -16.03 -2.74
C GLY A 360 11.36 -17.19 -3.71
N LYS A 361 10.25 -17.34 -4.42
CA LYS A 361 10.13 -18.22 -5.60
C LYS A 361 9.69 -17.46 -6.82
N ILE A 362 10.15 -17.90 -7.99
CA ILE A 362 9.54 -17.47 -9.24
C ILE A 362 8.29 -18.34 -9.47
N VAL A 363 7.15 -17.68 -9.63
CA VAL A 363 5.85 -18.32 -9.88
C VAL A 363 5.34 -17.88 -11.24
N GLU A 364 4.74 -18.80 -11.98
CA GLU A 364 4.00 -18.53 -13.22
C GLU A 364 2.50 -18.55 -12.93
N GLU A 365 1.80 -17.47 -13.28
CA GLU A 365 0.34 -17.36 -13.22
C GLU A 365 -0.16 -16.65 -14.48
N ASP A 366 -1.14 -17.23 -15.18
CA ASP A 366 -1.71 -16.67 -16.40
C ASP A 366 -0.68 -16.24 -17.47
N LYS A 367 0.41 -17.02 -17.62
CA LYS A 367 1.57 -16.78 -18.50
C LYS A 367 2.45 -15.58 -18.13
N ASN A 368 2.27 -15.02 -16.94
CA ASN A 368 3.15 -14.00 -16.37
C ASN A 368 4.01 -14.63 -15.27
N TYR A 369 5.26 -14.19 -15.20
CA TYR A 369 6.19 -14.61 -14.15
C TYR A 369 6.31 -13.50 -13.11
N PHE A 370 6.30 -13.86 -11.84
CA PHE A 370 6.56 -12.91 -10.75
C PHE A 370 7.26 -13.58 -9.58
N VAL A 371 7.86 -12.75 -8.71
CA VAL A 371 8.50 -13.21 -7.48
C VAL A 371 7.48 -13.22 -6.35
N ASN A 372 7.23 -14.39 -5.80
CA ASN A 372 6.46 -14.54 -4.57
C ASN A 372 7.43 -14.60 -3.38
N LEU A 373 7.38 -13.57 -2.53
CA LEU A 373 8.19 -13.46 -1.33
C LEU A 373 7.39 -13.90 -0.10
N GLU A 374 8.00 -14.76 0.73
CA GLU A 374 7.52 -15.04 2.07
C GLU A 374 7.65 -13.82 2.98
N LYS A 375 6.94 -13.87 4.11
CA LYS A 375 7.09 -12.83 5.15
C LYS A 375 8.55 -12.75 5.62
N PRO A 376 9.05 -11.53 5.89
CA PRO A 376 10.41 -11.37 6.37
C PRO A 376 10.60 -12.06 7.70
N GLN A 377 11.76 -12.68 7.86
CA GLN A 377 12.20 -13.27 9.12
C GLN A 377 13.47 -12.57 9.60
N TYR A 378 13.51 -12.24 10.88
CA TYR A 378 14.71 -11.72 11.52
C TYR A 378 15.75 -12.84 11.66
N PHE A 379 16.99 -12.54 11.26
CA PHE A 379 18.14 -13.42 11.45
C PHE A 379 19.25 -12.67 12.17
N ASP A 380 19.79 -13.28 13.22
CA ASP A 380 21.06 -12.93 13.83
C ASP A 380 22.09 -14.01 13.51
N PHE A 381 23.01 -13.72 12.59
CA PHE A 381 24.02 -14.67 12.14
C PHE A 381 25.12 -14.94 13.17
N THR A 382 25.12 -14.26 14.32
CA THR A 382 25.94 -14.66 15.47
C THR A 382 25.33 -15.83 16.26
N SER A 383 24.03 -16.10 16.06
CA SER A 383 23.31 -17.19 16.72
C SER A 383 23.32 -18.47 15.89
N ILE A 384 23.78 -19.56 16.50
CA ILE A 384 23.79 -20.90 15.89
C ILE A 384 22.38 -21.35 15.50
N LEU A 385 21.35 -20.99 16.29
CA LEU A 385 19.97 -21.40 16.02
C LEU A 385 19.40 -20.71 14.77
N PHE A 386 19.67 -19.41 14.62
CA PHE A 386 19.26 -18.65 13.44
C PHE A 386 19.98 -19.16 12.19
N ASN A 387 21.28 -19.45 12.27
CA ASN A 387 22.02 -20.08 11.16
C ASN A 387 21.42 -21.43 10.74
N LYS A 388 21.09 -22.31 11.70
CA LYS A 388 20.44 -23.59 11.38
C LYS A 388 19.09 -23.41 10.69
N LEU A 389 18.29 -22.44 11.14
CA LEU A 389 17.02 -22.11 10.50
C LEU A 389 17.23 -21.57 9.08
N PHE A 390 18.16 -20.62 8.92
CA PHE A 390 18.45 -19.98 7.64
C PHE A 390 18.80 -21.01 6.56
N PHE A 391 19.79 -21.87 6.81
CA PHE A 391 20.21 -22.89 5.84
C PHE A 391 19.14 -23.96 5.60
N LYS A 392 18.26 -24.22 6.58
CA LYS A 392 17.13 -25.14 6.40
C LYS A 392 16.07 -24.54 5.45
N GLU A 393 15.81 -23.24 5.55
CA GLU A 393 14.83 -22.57 4.70
C GLU A 393 15.37 -22.35 3.29
N LEU A 394 16.63 -21.93 3.16
CA LEU A 394 17.26 -21.57 1.88
C LEU A 394 17.06 -22.59 0.76
N ASN A 395 17.19 -23.89 1.06
CA ASN A 395 17.04 -24.99 0.08
C ASN A 395 15.64 -25.14 -0.53
N LYS A 396 14.64 -24.43 0.00
CA LYS A 396 13.25 -24.53 -0.45
C LYS A 396 12.88 -23.45 -1.48
N PHE A 397 13.76 -22.49 -1.73
CA PHE A 397 13.45 -21.25 -2.46
C PHE A 397 14.46 -21.02 -3.58
N ASP A 398 14.09 -20.18 -4.54
CA ASP A 398 14.93 -19.86 -5.70
C ASP A 398 15.82 -18.64 -5.41
N TYR A 399 15.32 -17.72 -4.59
CA TYR A 399 16.01 -16.47 -4.23
C TYR A 399 15.83 -16.15 -2.74
N MET A 400 16.73 -15.31 -2.24
CA MET A 400 16.56 -14.60 -0.98
C MET A 400 16.78 -13.10 -1.18
N VAL A 401 16.08 -12.29 -0.39
CA VAL A 401 16.26 -10.85 -0.30
C VAL A 401 16.68 -10.54 1.13
N ILE A 402 17.91 -10.07 1.30
CA ILE A 402 18.48 -9.65 2.58
C ILE A 402 18.25 -8.14 2.70
N GLU A 403 17.50 -7.71 3.69
CA GLU A 403 17.18 -6.31 3.97
C GLU A 403 17.90 -5.86 5.24
N GLU A 404 18.47 -4.66 5.20
CA GLU A 404 19.15 -4.08 6.37
C GLU A 404 18.19 -3.92 7.55
N LEU A 405 18.72 -3.96 8.77
CA LEU A 405 17.93 -3.82 9.98
C LEU A 405 18.00 -2.37 10.50
N ILE A 406 16.95 -1.59 10.22
CA ILE A 406 16.77 -0.24 10.74
C ILE A 406 15.37 -0.11 11.38
N PRO A 407 15.26 0.37 12.64
CA PRO A 407 16.35 0.73 13.57
C PRO A 407 17.19 -0.49 14.01
N ASN A 408 18.45 -0.27 14.39
CA ASN A 408 19.34 -1.33 14.84
C ASN A 408 18.91 -1.86 16.23
N LEU A 409 19.04 -3.17 16.45
CA LEU A 409 18.65 -3.87 17.69
C LEU A 409 19.81 -4.04 18.69
N ASP A 410 20.91 -3.32 18.51
CA ASP A 410 22.08 -3.43 19.40
C ASP A 410 21.90 -2.68 20.73
N GLU A 411 20.86 -1.87 20.87
CA GLU A 411 20.49 -1.20 22.12
C GLU A 411 19.32 -1.94 22.80
N ASP A 412 19.16 -1.81 24.13
CA ASP A 412 17.99 -2.27 24.92
C ASP A 412 16.69 -1.50 24.57
N VAL A 413 16.51 -1.15 23.30
CA VAL A 413 15.40 -0.37 22.78
C VAL A 413 14.26 -1.32 22.42
N MET A 414 13.10 -1.09 23.05
CA MET A 414 11.88 -1.77 22.67
C MET A 414 11.49 -1.40 21.24
N MET A 415 11.42 -2.40 20.36
CA MET A 415 10.91 -2.22 18.99
C MET A 415 9.49 -1.69 19.04
N THR A 416 9.33 -0.44 18.61
CA THR A 416 8.07 0.27 18.61
C THR A 416 7.72 0.70 17.19
N GLU A 417 6.55 0.29 16.74
CA GLU A 417 5.95 0.77 15.51
C GLU A 417 4.82 1.75 15.85
N TYR A 418 4.81 2.87 15.13
CA TYR A 418 3.83 3.93 15.26
C TYR A 418 2.89 3.89 14.05
N ILE A 419 1.65 4.30 14.27
CA ILE A 419 0.65 4.47 13.22
C ILE A 419 0.18 5.92 13.25
N LYS A 420 0.19 6.60 12.10
CA LYS A 420 -0.38 7.93 11.95
C LYS A 420 -1.20 8.02 10.68
N GLU A 421 -2.43 8.52 10.79
CA GLU A 421 -3.31 8.72 9.65
C GLU A 421 -3.22 10.16 9.14
N TYR A 422 -3.26 10.30 7.82
CA TYR A 422 -3.32 11.58 7.14
C TYR A 422 -4.41 11.52 6.07
N THR A 423 -5.17 12.60 5.95
CA THR A 423 -6.22 12.77 4.96
C THR A 423 -6.07 14.15 4.34
N GLU A 424 -6.06 14.22 3.00
CA GLU A 424 -6.06 15.47 2.23
C GLU A 424 -7.28 15.54 1.34
#